data_AF-A0A916FAV5-F1
#
_entry.id   AF-A0A916FAV5-F1
#
_cell.length_a   1.000
_cell.length_b   1.000
_cell.length_c   1.000
_cell.angle_alpha   90.00
_cell.angle_beta   90.00
_cell.angle_gamma   90.00
#
_symmetry.space_group_name_H-M   'P 1'
#
loop_
_entity.id
_entity.type
_entity.pdbx_description
1 polymer ?
#
loop_
_entity_poly.entity_id
_entity_poly.type
_entity_poly.pdbx_seq_one_letter_code
_entity_poly.pdbx_strand_id
1 'polypeptide(L)'
;MQVRTTRCLKIRLAGYHPDQTHASANIMTQVDFYTGVNDKLHTVCNLSQKAVQNGLRVLVHTPHESTLEALDELLWTYPATSFLPHCRNNTENSSRMPIILSHQDEIFPHHEVLISLHSTCLPFFSRFKRVIEIVSQDTEDARLGRIRFCFYRDHGYTIRHVDLSRSSKNST
;
A
#
# COMPACT_ATOMS: atom_id res chain seq x y z
N MET A 1 -59.06 -3.44 -59.23
CA MET A 1 -58.09 -2.36 -58.95
C MET A 1 -56.98 -2.96 -58.09
N GLN A 2 -55.77 -3.29 -58.57
CA GLN A 2 -54.68 -2.37 -58.98
C GLN A 2 -54.51 -1.27 -57.90
N VAL A 3 -53.40 -1.09 -57.17
CA VAL A 3 -51.99 -1.40 -57.40
C VAL A 3 -51.15 -1.21 -56.12
N ARG A 4 -49.94 -1.80 -56.12
CA ARG A 4 -48.64 -1.33 -55.54
C ARG A 4 -48.42 -1.44 -54.03
N THR A 5 -47.65 -2.41 -53.51
CA THR A 5 -46.17 -2.55 -53.42
C THR A 5 -45.39 -1.32 -52.95
N THR A 6 -44.84 -1.38 -51.73
CA THR A 6 -43.50 -0.88 -51.40
C THR A 6 -42.85 -1.77 -50.32
N ARG A 7 -41.72 -2.40 -50.67
CA ARG A 7 -40.80 -3.09 -49.74
C ARG A 7 -40.06 -2.04 -48.91
N CYS A 8 -39.79 -2.32 -47.64
CA CYS A 8 -38.67 -1.70 -46.92
C CYS A 8 -37.91 -2.77 -46.11
N LEU A 9 -36.59 -2.60 -46.13
CA LEU A 9 -35.51 -3.50 -45.72
C LEU A 9 -35.63 -4.01 -44.26
N LYS A 10 -35.52 -5.33 -44.05
CA LYS A 10 -35.20 -5.92 -42.73
C LYS A 10 -33.70 -5.77 -42.48
N ILE A 11 -33.35 -4.89 -41.55
CA ILE A 11 -31.98 -4.67 -41.07
C ILE A 11 -31.57 -5.84 -40.18
N ARG A 12 -30.37 -6.39 -40.45
CA ARG A 12 -29.64 -7.33 -39.57
C ARG A 12 -29.31 -6.63 -38.25
N LEU A 13 -29.67 -7.24 -37.11
CA LEU A 13 -28.99 -7.00 -35.85
C LEU A 13 -28.16 -8.24 -35.52
N ALA A 14 -26.85 -8.00 -35.46
CA ALA A 14 -25.81 -8.98 -35.20
C ALA A 14 -25.93 -9.54 -33.78
N GLY A 15 -25.48 -10.79 -33.62
CA GLY A 15 -25.53 -11.56 -32.39
C GLY A 15 -24.83 -10.87 -31.22
N TYR A 16 -25.52 -10.91 -30.10
CA TYR A 16 -24.99 -10.64 -28.77
C TYR A 16 -24.02 -11.77 -28.40
N HIS A 17 -22.73 -11.45 -28.31
CA HIS A 17 -21.71 -12.33 -27.73
C HIS A 17 -21.46 -11.84 -26.31
N PRO A 18 -21.86 -12.58 -25.25
CA PRO A 18 -21.42 -12.25 -23.91
C PRO A 18 -19.94 -12.63 -23.80
N ASP A 19 -19.09 -11.61 -23.77
CA ASP A 19 -17.69 -11.74 -23.38
C ASP A 19 -17.66 -12.14 -21.89
N GLN A 20 -17.25 -13.38 -21.63
CA GLN A 20 -17.12 -13.92 -20.29
C GLN A 20 -15.70 -13.64 -19.79
N THR A 21 -15.65 -13.10 -18.57
CA THR A 21 -14.54 -13.18 -17.61
C THR A 21 -13.33 -12.26 -17.79
N HIS A 22 -13.52 -10.96 -17.53
CA HIS A 22 -12.57 -10.32 -16.62
C HIS A 22 -12.93 -10.76 -15.20
N ALA A 23 -12.29 -11.83 -14.73
CA ALA A 23 -12.27 -12.14 -13.31
C ALA A 23 -11.71 -10.90 -12.59
N SER A 24 -12.59 -10.14 -11.93
CA SER A 24 -12.18 -9.22 -10.88
C SER A 24 -11.49 -10.07 -9.83
N ALA A 25 -10.17 -10.16 -9.90
CA ALA A 25 -9.38 -10.59 -8.76
C ALA A 25 -9.84 -9.69 -7.61
N ASN A 26 -10.49 -10.29 -6.63
CA ASN A 26 -10.84 -9.60 -5.39
C ASN A 26 -9.51 -9.05 -4.87
N ILE A 27 -9.28 -7.74 -5.03
CA ILE A 27 -8.07 -7.07 -4.53
C ILE A 27 -8.29 -6.95 -3.03
N MET A 28 -8.24 -8.09 -2.34
CA MET A 28 -8.32 -8.16 -0.90
C MET A 28 -7.00 -7.62 -0.35
N THR A 29 -7.07 -6.66 0.56
CA THR A 29 -5.89 -6.11 1.22
C THR A 29 -5.10 -7.24 1.87
N GLN A 30 -3.83 -7.37 1.49
CA GLN A 30 -2.86 -8.21 2.20
C GLN A 30 -2.17 -7.39 3.28
N VAL A 31 -1.99 -7.95 4.48
CA VAL A 31 -1.29 -7.29 5.58
C VAL A 31 0.01 -8.03 5.90
N ASP A 32 1.12 -7.31 5.86
CA ASP A 32 2.45 -7.84 6.17
C ASP A 32 2.93 -7.26 7.50
N PHE A 33 3.16 -8.12 8.48
CA PHE A 33 3.78 -7.75 9.76
C PHE A 33 5.28 -7.98 9.71
N TYR A 34 6.06 -6.91 9.87
CA TYR A 34 7.50 -6.96 10.09
C TYR A 34 7.77 -6.74 11.58
N THR A 35 8.18 -7.80 12.29
CA THR A 35 8.37 -7.77 13.75
C THR A 35 9.83 -7.90 14.15
N GLY A 36 10.14 -7.57 15.40
CA GLY A 36 11.49 -7.68 15.93
C GLY A 36 12.43 -6.62 15.36
N VAL A 37 11.86 -5.50 14.89
CA VAL A 37 12.56 -4.41 14.23
C VAL A 37 13.37 -3.61 15.27
N ASN A 38 14.66 -3.42 15.01
CA ASN A 38 15.52 -2.58 15.84
C ASN A 38 15.27 -1.09 15.58
N ASP A 39 15.26 -0.70 14.30
CA ASP A 39 15.04 0.67 13.85
C ASP A 39 13.90 0.70 12.83
N LYS A 40 12.78 1.30 13.24
CA LYS A 40 11.59 1.40 12.38
C LYS A 40 11.83 2.28 11.17
N LEU A 41 12.49 3.43 11.32
CA LEU A 41 12.66 4.39 10.22
C LEU A 41 13.58 3.81 9.14
N HIS A 42 14.71 3.22 9.53
CA HIS A 42 15.55 2.50 8.57
C HIS A 42 14.82 1.36 7.87
N THR A 43 13.97 0.63 8.60
CA THR A 43 13.15 -0.44 8.02
C THR A 43 12.15 0.11 7.01
N VAL A 44 11.51 1.26 7.30
CA VAL A 44 10.64 1.96 6.34
C VAL A 44 11.42 2.29 5.06
N CYS A 45 12.61 2.89 5.16
CA CYS A 45 13.40 3.24 3.98
C CYS A 45 13.72 2.00 3.11
N ASN A 46 14.14 0.89 3.74
CA ASN A 46 14.42 -0.36 3.04
C ASN A 46 13.19 -0.95 2.35
N LEU A 47 12.03 -0.92 3.03
CA LEU A 47 10.77 -1.41 2.48
C LEU A 47 10.26 -0.53 1.35
N SER A 48 10.37 0.79 1.50
CA SER A 48 10.04 1.77 0.45
C SER A 48 10.92 1.58 -0.77
N GLN A 49 12.24 1.44 -0.59
CA GLN A 49 13.16 1.14 -1.70
C GLN A 49 12.75 -0.14 -2.42
N LYS A 50 12.51 -1.22 -1.68
CA LYS A 50 12.10 -2.50 -2.27
C LYS A 50 10.79 -2.37 -3.02
N ALA A 51 9.80 -1.66 -2.49
CA ALA A 51 8.52 -1.44 -3.17
C ALA A 51 8.72 -0.66 -4.49
N VAL A 52 9.48 0.44 -4.46
CA VAL A 52 9.77 1.25 -5.64
C VAL A 52 10.55 0.47 -6.70
N GLN A 53 11.52 -0.36 -6.30
CA GLN A 53 12.24 -1.25 -7.21
C GLN A 53 11.33 -2.28 -7.91
N ASN A 54 10.19 -2.61 -7.30
CA ASN A 54 9.15 -3.46 -7.89
C ASN A 54 8.08 -2.67 -8.66
N GLY A 55 8.31 -1.37 -8.92
CA GLY A 55 7.38 -0.50 -9.62
C GLY A 55 6.14 -0.12 -8.82
N LEU A 56 6.15 -0.31 -7.49
CA LEU A 56 5.03 0.00 -6.62
C LEU A 56 5.16 1.41 -6.03
N ARG A 57 4.00 2.08 -5.86
CA ARG A 57 3.89 3.38 -5.20
C ARG A 57 3.51 3.25 -3.73
N VAL A 58 4.19 4.02 -2.89
CA VAL A 58 4.15 3.88 -1.43
C VAL A 58 3.53 5.11 -0.80
N LEU A 59 2.61 4.90 0.14
CA LEU A 59 2.28 5.87 1.17
C LEU A 59 2.93 5.41 2.49
N VAL A 60 3.72 6.27 3.12
CA VAL A 60 4.11 6.09 4.52
C VAL A 60 3.27 7.02 5.38
N HIS A 61 2.56 6.45 6.36
CA HIS A 61 1.72 7.20 7.27
C HIS A 61 2.29 7.17 8.69
N THR A 62 2.62 8.34 9.24
CA THR A 62 3.23 8.50 10.56
C THR A 62 2.21 9.01 11.58
N PRO A 63 2.39 8.74 12.89
CA PRO A 63 1.47 9.23 13.92
C PRO A 63 1.66 10.73 14.25
N HIS A 64 2.85 11.26 14.00
CA HIS A 64 3.22 12.63 14.35
C HIS A 64 4.06 13.26 13.24
N GLU A 65 3.95 14.58 13.11
CA GLU A 65 4.75 15.37 12.17
C GLU A 65 6.25 15.23 12.43
N SER A 66 6.68 15.19 13.68
CA SER A 66 8.09 14.99 14.04
C SER A 66 8.67 13.67 13.53
N THR A 67 7.86 12.60 13.50
CA THR A 67 8.27 11.30 12.92
C THR A 67 8.33 11.37 11.39
N LEU A 68 7.44 12.15 10.78
CA LEU A 68 7.46 12.40 9.34
C LEU A 68 8.73 13.16 8.94
N GLU A 69 9.09 14.20 9.69
CA GLU A 69 10.30 15.00 9.46
C GLU A 69 11.58 14.16 9.56
N ALA A 70 11.71 13.38 10.63
CA ALA A 70 12.85 12.48 10.78
C ALA A 70 12.95 11.45 9.63
N LEU A 71 11.82 10.97 9.13
CA LEU A 71 11.78 10.04 8.00
C LEU A 71 12.13 10.72 6.67
N ASP A 72 11.63 11.93 6.43
CA ASP A 72 11.93 12.74 5.24
C ASP A 72 13.45 12.96 5.14
N GLU A 73 14.09 13.45 6.21
CA GLU A 73 15.54 13.62 6.30
C GLU A 73 16.31 12.31 6.07
N LEU A 74 15.83 11.21 6.65
CA LEU A 74 16.47 9.91 6.49
C LEU A 74 16.38 9.39 5.05
N LEU A 75 15.24 9.57 4.38
CA LEU A 75 15.05 9.14 2.98
C LEU A 75 15.94 9.91 2.00
N TRP A 76 16.38 11.13 2.34
CA TRP A 76 17.36 11.88 1.55
C TRP A 76 18.76 11.28 1.60
N THR A 77 19.12 10.63 2.71
CA THR A 77 20.50 10.15 2.96
C THR A 77 20.63 8.62 2.90
N TYR A 78 19.52 7.90 3.02
CA TYR A 78 19.49 6.45 3.05
C TYR A 78 18.51 5.87 2.02
N PRO A 79 18.94 4.85 1.25
CA PRO A 79 20.25 4.19 1.31
C PRO A 79 21.36 4.96 0.57
N ALA A 80 22.59 4.85 1.06
CA ALA A 80 23.76 5.56 0.50
C ALA A 80 24.01 5.28 -0.99
N THR A 81 23.45 4.20 -1.53
CA THR A 81 23.65 3.75 -2.92
C THR A 81 22.50 4.12 -3.85
N SER A 82 21.41 4.71 -3.35
CA SER A 82 20.25 5.05 -4.18
C SER A 82 19.48 6.22 -3.60
N PHE A 83 19.18 7.20 -4.45
CA PHE A 83 18.21 8.23 -4.12
C PHE A 83 16.79 7.64 -4.17
N LEU A 84 15.96 7.97 -3.18
CA LEU A 84 14.54 7.59 -3.12
C LEU A 84 13.68 8.85 -3.29
N PRO A 85 13.15 9.13 -4.50
CA PRO A 85 12.30 10.29 -4.72
C PRO A 85 11.05 10.21 -3.84
N HIS A 86 10.84 11.21 -3.01
CA HIS A 86 9.70 11.29 -2.10
C HIS A 86 9.23 12.74 -1.94
N CYS A 87 8.01 12.92 -1.48
CA CYS A 87 7.51 14.21 -1.04
C CYS A 87 6.43 14.05 0.03
N ARG A 88 6.10 15.15 0.72
CA ARG A 88 4.91 15.22 1.56
C ARG A 88 3.64 15.15 0.71
N ASN A 89 2.53 14.69 1.29
CA ASN A 89 1.22 14.78 0.66
C ASN A 89 0.85 16.24 0.35
N ASN A 90 -0.02 16.46 -0.65
CA ASN A 90 -0.48 17.77 -1.11
C ASN A 90 0.58 18.74 -1.66
N THR A 91 1.81 18.27 -1.90
CA THR A 91 2.79 19.03 -2.68
C THR A 91 2.46 18.99 -4.17
N GLU A 92 2.90 20.01 -4.91
CA GLU A 92 2.79 20.05 -6.36
C GLU A 92 3.52 18.81 -6.95
N ASN A 93 2.82 18.02 -7.75
CA ASN A 93 3.28 16.74 -8.30
C ASN A 93 3.39 15.55 -7.34
N SER A 94 2.76 15.58 -6.16
CA SER A 94 2.66 14.39 -5.28
C SER A 94 2.19 13.12 -6.02
N SER A 95 1.23 13.24 -6.95
CA SER A 95 0.78 12.11 -7.78
C SER A 95 1.86 11.45 -8.64
N ARG A 96 2.99 12.13 -8.90
CA ARG A 96 4.13 11.64 -9.69
C ARG A 96 5.25 11.07 -8.83
N MET A 97 5.30 11.38 -7.54
CA MET A 97 6.35 10.87 -6.66
C MET A 97 6.06 9.41 -6.28
N PRO A 98 7.06 8.51 -6.31
CA PRO A 98 6.84 7.09 -6.02
C PRO A 98 6.60 6.84 -4.52
N ILE A 99 7.03 7.75 -3.64
CA ILE A 99 6.83 7.68 -2.20
C ILE A 99 6.16 8.97 -1.73
N ILE A 100 5.06 8.82 -0.97
CA ILE A 100 4.36 9.92 -0.31
C ILE A 100 4.46 9.75 1.20
N LEU A 101 4.76 10.84 1.90
CA LEU A 101 4.77 10.91 3.36
C LEU A 101 3.55 11.71 3.83
N SER A 102 2.81 11.20 4.80
CA SER A 102 1.74 11.94 5.47
C SER A 102 1.66 11.60 6.95
N HIS A 103 1.16 12.54 7.74
CA HIS A 103 0.74 12.33 9.13
C HIS A 103 -0.75 12.70 9.34
N GLN A 104 -1.41 13.20 8.28
CA GLN A 104 -2.79 13.67 8.30
C GLN A 104 -3.66 12.78 7.43
N ASP A 105 -4.90 12.58 7.89
CA ASP A 105 -5.90 11.80 7.19
C ASP A 105 -6.48 12.63 6.02
N GLU A 106 -5.95 12.39 4.83
CA GLU A 106 -6.28 13.15 3.62
C GLU A 106 -6.57 12.22 2.43
N ILE A 107 -6.81 12.81 1.25
CA ILE A 107 -6.88 12.06 0.00
C ILE A 107 -5.46 11.80 -0.48
N PHE A 108 -5.16 10.53 -0.78
CA PHE A 108 -3.84 10.09 -1.21
C PHE A 108 -3.87 9.64 -2.68
N PRO A 109 -2.84 9.94 -3.48
CA PRO A 109 -2.79 9.53 -4.88
C PRO A 109 -2.46 8.04 -5.08
N HIS A 110 -1.93 7.38 -4.05
CA HIS A 110 -1.41 6.01 -4.12
C HIS A 110 -2.16 5.06 -3.20
N HIS A 111 -2.46 3.86 -3.70
CA HIS A 111 -3.20 2.82 -2.99
C HIS A 111 -2.55 1.43 -3.12
N GLU A 112 -1.29 1.36 -3.56
CA GLU A 112 -0.60 0.08 -3.80
C GLU A 112 0.01 -0.46 -2.51
N VAL A 113 0.81 0.33 -1.81
CA VAL A 113 1.42 -0.03 -0.52
C VAL A 113 1.20 1.08 0.51
N LEU A 114 0.64 0.74 1.66
CA LEU A 114 0.64 1.56 2.87
C LEU A 114 1.68 1.01 3.84
N ILE A 115 2.60 1.84 4.31
CA ILE A 115 3.46 1.53 5.45
C ILE A 115 2.98 2.35 6.65
N SER A 116 2.50 1.68 7.69
CA SER A 116 1.97 2.33 8.90
C SER A 116 3.00 2.33 10.02
N LEU A 117 3.23 3.50 10.63
CA LEU A 117 3.98 3.63 11.88
C LEU A 117 3.08 3.86 13.10
N HIS A 118 1.78 3.58 12.97
CA HIS A 118 0.78 3.80 14.01
C HIS A 118 0.74 2.66 15.03
N SER A 119 0.34 2.99 16.27
CA SER A 119 0.05 2.01 17.31
C SER A 119 -1.29 1.31 17.12
N THR A 120 -2.18 1.89 16.30
CA THR A 120 -3.52 1.38 15.98
C THR A 120 -3.70 1.22 14.47
N CYS A 121 -4.71 0.46 14.05
CA CYS A 121 -5.04 0.29 12.63
C CYS A 121 -5.62 1.59 12.06
N LEU A 122 -5.11 2.06 10.92
CA LEU A 122 -5.61 3.27 10.26
C LEU A 122 -7.00 3.03 9.63
N PRO A 123 -8.02 3.88 9.86
CA PRO A 123 -9.39 3.60 9.42
C PRO A 123 -9.55 3.44 7.91
N PHE A 124 -8.59 3.95 7.11
CA PHE A 124 -8.59 3.87 5.65
C PHE A 124 -7.67 2.79 5.07
N PHE A 125 -7.06 1.91 5.90
CA PHE A 125 -6.06 0.93 5.44
C PHE A 125 -6.60 0.01 4.31
N SER A 126 -7.91 -0.30 4.32
CA SER A 126 -8.55 -1.23 3.39
C SER A 126 -8.64 -0.70 1.95
N ARG A 127 -8.32 0.59 1.74
CA ARG A 127 -8.16 1.17 0.39
C ARG A 127 -6.89 0.68 -0.29
N PHE A 128 -5.93 0.12 0.46
CA PHE A 128 -4.64 -0.29 -0.06
C PHE A 128 -4.62 -1.77 -0.45
N LYS A 129 -3.91 -2.10 -1.52
CA LYS A 129 -3.68 -3.50 -1.93
C LYS A 129 -2.83 -4.24 -0.90
N ARG A 130 -1.86 -3.55 -0.30
CA ARG A 130 -0.96 -4.09 0.72
C ARG A 130 -0.73 -3.10 1.84
N VAL A 131 -0.84 -3.56 3.08
CA VAL A 131 -0.51 -2.82 4.29
C VAL A 131 0.71 -3.46 4.93
N ILE A 132 1.67 -2.64 5.34
CA ILE A 132 2.86 -3.07 6.07
C ILE A 132 2.81 -2.47 7.47
N GLU A 133 2.77 -3.36 8.45
CA GLU A 133 2.79 -3.06 9.87
C GLU A 133 4.20 -3.31 10.41
N ILE A 134 4.82 -2.30 11.03
CA ILE A 134 6.17 -2.41 11.59
C ILE A 134 6.09 -2.44 13.11
N VAL A 135 6.59 -3.52 13.70
CA VAL A 135 6.59 -3.77 15.15
C VAL A 135 8.03 -3.92 15.63
N SER A 136 8.45 -3.04 16.53
CA SER A 136 9.78 -3.04 17.12
C SER A 136 9.93 -4.11 18.20
N GLN A 137 11.12 -4.18 18.79
CA GLN A 137 11.40 -5.03 19.94
C GLN A 137 10.92 -4.42 21.27
N ASP A 138 10.44 -3.18 21.25
CA ASP A 138 9.87 -2.55 22.45
C ASP A 138 8.65 -3.36 22.94
N THR A 139 8.54 -3.50 24.27
CA THR A 139 7.54 -4.37 24.88
C THR A 139 6.12 -3.85 24.63
N GLU A 140 5.94 -2.52 24.68
CA GLU A 140 4.62 -1.91 24.50
C GLU A 140 4.22 -1.90 23.02
N ASP A 141 5.15 -1.58 22.12
CA ASP A 141 4.90 -1.68 20.68
C ASP A 141 4.61 -3.12 20.24
N ALA A 142 5.29 -4.12 20.80
CA ALA A 142 4.99 -5.53 20.56
C ALA A 142 3.59 -5.92 21.06
N ARG A 143 3.18 -5.42 22.24
CA ARG A 143 1.82 -5.62 22.78
C ARG A 143 0.77 -5.00 21.85
N LEU A 144 0.97 -3.77 21.42
CA LEU A 144 0.07 -3.06 20.51
C LEU A 144 0.04 -3.70 19.10
N GLY A 145 1.18 -4.20 18.63
CA GLY A 145 1.29 -4.95 17.38
C GLY A 145 0.45 -6.23 17.40
N ARG A 146 0.40 -6.95 18.52
CA ARG A 146 -0.49 -8.13 18.68
C ARG A 146 -1.96 -7.75 18.61
N ILE A 147 -2.35 -6.60 19.14
CA ILE A 147 -3.73 -6.10 19.04
C ILE A 147 -4.10 -5.84 17.58
N ARG A 148 -3.23 -5.13 16.83
CA ARG A 148 -3.44 -4.91 15.39
C ARG A 148 -3.49 -6.23 14.61
N PHE A 149 -2.60 -7.17 14.93
CA PHE A 149 -2.59 -8.50 14.31
C PHE A 149 -3.92 -9.24 14.52
N CYS A 150 -4.41 -9.31 15.77
CA CYS A 150 -5.71 -9.91 16.08
C CYS A 150 -6.84 -9.21 15.33
N PHE A 151 -6.85 -7.88 15.30
CA PHE A 151 -7.83 -7.12 14.53
C PHE A 151 -7.87 -7.58 13.06
N TYR A 152 -6.74 -7.60 12.35
CA TYR A 152 -6.74 -8.01 10.94
C TYR A 152 -7.16 -9.49 10.76
N ARG A 153 -6.72 -10.38 11.66
CA ARG A 153 -7.05 -11.81 11.61
C ARG A 153 -8.55 -12.04 11.80
N ASP A 154 -9.12 -11.40 12.81
CA ASP A 154 -10.51 -11.59 13.22
C ASP A 154 -11.48 -11.00 12.17
N HIS A 155 -11.00 -10.07 11.32
CA HIS A 155 -11.73 -9.53 10.16
C HIS A 155 -11.41 -10.26 8.84
N GLY A 156 -10.65 -11.35 8.87
CA GLY A 156 -10.43 -12.23 7.71
C GLY A 156 -9.40 -11.75 6.68
N TYR A 157 -8.55 -10.77 7.02
CA TYR A 157 -7.49 -10.34 6.12
C TYR A 157 -6.40 -11.40 5.98
N THR A 158 -5.79 -11.49 4.78
CA THR A 158 -4.61 -12.34 4.57
C THR A 158 -3.40 -11.70 5.24
N ILE A 159 -2.80 -12.40 6.20
CA ILE A 159 -1.66 -11.90 6.96
C ILE A 159 -0.39 -12.70 6.62
N ARG A 160 0.67 -11.99 6.28
CA ARG A 160 2.03 -12.52 6.19
C ARG A 160 2.86 -11.98 7.35
N HIS A 161 3.71 -12.82 7.93
CA HIS A 161 4.58 -12.44 9.05
C HIS A 161 6.06 -12.61 8.68
N VAL A 162 6.88 -11.61 8.99
CA VAL A 162 8.33 -11.58 8.77
C VAL A 162 9.01 -11.14 10.07
N ASP A 163 9.83 -12.03 10.63
CA ASP A 163 10.63 -11.74 11.83
C ASP A 163 12.03 -11.28 11.44
N LEU A 164 12.35 -10.01 11.70
CA LEU A 164 13.66 -9.41 11.40
C LEU A 164 14.69 -9.57 12.52
N SER A 165 14.31 -10.06 13.71
CA SER A 165 15.25 -10.25 14.82
C SER A 165 16.29 -11.34 14.55
N ARG A 166 16.02 -12.23 13.58
CA ARG A 166 16.86 -13.39 13.24
C ARG A 166 17.90 -13.11 12.16
N SER A 167 17.71 -12.05 11.35
CA SER A 167 18.59 -11.73 10.23
C SER A 167 19.90 -11.04 10.63
N SER A 168 20.04 -10.59 11.87
CA SER A 168 21.26 -9.93 12.37
C SER A 168 22.38 -10.89 12.82
N LYS A 169 22.16 -12.22 12.79
CA LYS A 169 23.10 -13.20 13.36
C LYS A 169 24.14 -13.79 12.39
N ASN A 170 24.13 -13.44 11.10
CA ASN A 170 24.98 -14.09 10.08
C ASN A 170 26.00 -13.17 9.37
N SER A 171 26.43 -12.07 9.99
CA SER A 171 27.58 -11.30 9.49
C SER A 171 28.63 -11.16 10.60
N THR A 172 29.53 -12.14 10.66
CA THR A 172 30.84 -12.03 11.32
C THR A 172 31.84 -12.76 10.45
#